data_AF-A0A4Q9QBQ5-F1
#
_entry.id   AF-A0A4Q9QBQ5-F1
#
_cell.length_a   1.000
_cell.length_b   1.000
_cell.length_c   1.000
_cell.angle_alpha   90.00
_cell.angle_beta   90.00
_cell.angle_gamma   90.00
#
_symmetry.space_group_name_H-M   'P 1'
#
loop_
_entity.id
_entity.type
_entity.pdbx_description
1 polymer ?
#
loop_
_entity_poly.entity_id
_entity_poly.type
_entity_poly.pdbx_seq_one_letter_code
_entity_poly.pdbx_strand_id
1 'polypeptide(L)'
;MDTDMLTYPDDGPALTPNDSVLAEVSKLSLQARQLDARGSYTEAERLLQQALDLVDPAVPSPTLASLWNTLGELYLHMGKLDGAEHWFEKSLDVSIITHNFKEITTSRENLARVHRIRSELLKAKALKMLGAPDDMCCSNHACAKGLLRSPDLSICGGCKGAFYCSHECQREDWERHKRRCRRDLAPDAV
;
A
#
# COMPACT_ATOMS: atom_id res chain seq x y z
N MET A 1 35.72 -10.17 49.63
CA MET A 1 35.26 -8.76 49.60
C MET A 1 34.28 -8.68 48.46
N ASP A 2 33.01 -8.86 48.82
CA ASP A 2 31.84 -8.58 47.99
C ASP A 2 31.78 -7.10 47.57
N THR A 3 30.84 -6.80 46.65
CA THR A 3 30.46 -5.52 46.01
C THR A 3 31.01 -5.35 44.59
N ASP A 4 30.23 -5.11 43.54
CA ASP A 4 28.77 -5.13 43.36
C ASP A 4 28.55 -5.19 41.84
N MET A 5 27.91 -6.25 41.34
CA MET A 5 27.58 -6.36 39.91
C MET A 5 26.29 -5.56 39.71
N LEU A 6 26.42 -4.29 39.32
CA LEU A 6 25.28 -3.44 38.99
C LEU A 6 24.53 -4.06 37.79
N THR A 7 23.51 -4.87 38.09
CA THR A 7 22.48 -5.24 37.14
C THR A 7 21.64 -3.99 36.90
N TYR A 8 21.96 -3.25 35.84
CA TYR A 8 21.02 -2.27 35.29
C TYR A 8 19.78 -3.05 34.82
N PRO A 9 18.57 -2.76 35.33
CA PRO A 9 17.37 -3.29 34.72
C PRO A 9 17.33 -2.78 33.26
N ASP A 10 17.29 -3.74 32.34
CA ASP A 10 17.07 -3.53 30.91
C ASP A 10 15.62 -3.10 30.67
N ASP A 11 15.26 -1.94 31.23
CA ASP A 11 14.00 -1.27 30.95
C ASP A 11 14.24 -0.38 29.72
N GLY A 12 14.17 -1.00 28.54
CA GLY A 12 14.19 -0.30 27.26
C GLY A 12 13.20 0.88 27.26
N PRO A 13 13.43 1.92 26.43
CA PRO A 13 12.68 3.17 26.51
C PRO A 13 11.17 2.91 26.44
N ALA A 14 10.43 3.38 27.45
CA ALA A 14 8.98 3.29 27.49
C ALA A 14 8.38 3.95 26.23
N LEU A 15 7.47 3.23 25.58
CA LEU A 15 6.75 3.72 24.39
C LEU A 15 6.11 5.07 24.68
N THR A 16 6.27 6.05 23.78
CA THR A 16 5.57 7.33 23.95
C THR A 16 4.07 7.11 23.77
N PRO A 17 3.20 7.98 24.31
CA PRO A 17 1.76 7.89 24.08
C PRO A 17 1.39 7.84 22.59
N ASN A 18 2.17 8.53 21.75
CA ASN A 18 1.99 8.52 20.30
C ASN A 18 2.37 7.16 19.67
N ASP A 19 3.44 6.52 20.16
CA ASP A 19 3.83 5.18 19.71
C ASP A 19 2.80 4.12 20.09
N SER A 20 2.18 4.27 21.27
CA SER A 20 1.10 3.40 21.73
C SER A 20 -0.16 3.51 20.85
N VAL A 21 -0.53 4.74 20.46
CA VAL A 21 -1.65 4.96 19.53
C VAL A 21 -1.37 4.35 18.16
N LEU A 22 -0.17 4.57 17.60
CA LEU A 22 0.21 4.01 16.31
C LEU A 22 0.25 2.47 16.33
N ALA A 23 0.66 1.87 17.44
CA ALA A 23 0.62 0.43 17.63
C ALA A 23 -0.81 -0.12 17.62
N GLU A 24 -1.75 0.54 18.31
CA GLU A 24 -3.16 0.13 18.32
C GLU A 24 -3.81 0.30 16.94
N VAL A 25 -3.55 1.42 16.24
CA VAL A 25 -4.01 1.63 14.86
C VAL A 25 -3.51 0.51 13.93
N SER A 26 -2.23 0.17 14.03
CA SER A 26 -1.61 -0.90 13.22
C SER A 26 -2.24 -2.26 13.51
N LYS A 27 -2.53 -2.55 14.78
CA LYS A 27 -3.19 -3.77 15.22
C LYS A 27 -4.63 -3.87 14.71
N LEU A 28 -5.41 -2.81 14.83
CA LEU A 28 -6.80 -2.75 14.31
C LEU A 28 -6.82 -2.94 12.79
N SER A 29 -5.93 -2.25 12.06
CA SER A 29 -5.78 -2.41 10.61
C SER A 29 -5.42 -3.85 10.21
N LEU A 30 -4.51 -4.49 10.94
CA LEU A 30 -4.14 -5.88 10.69
C LEU A 30 -5.31 -6.84 10.92
N GLN A 31 -6.06 -6.67 12.00
CA GLN A 31 -7.25 -7.47 12.30
C GLN A 31 -8.34 -7.27 11.23
N ALA A 32 -8.53 -6.03 10.76
CA ALA A 32 -9.48 -5.74 9.69
C ALA A 32 -9.12 -6.49 8.40
N ARG A 33 -7.84 -6.51 7.99
CA ARG A 33 -7.39 -7.28 6.81
C ARG A 33 -7.63 -8.79 6.97
N GLN A 34 -7.47 -9.32 8.19
CA GLN A 34 -7.76 -10.74 8.46
C GLN A 34 -9.25 -11.06 8.35
N LEU A 35 -10.12 -10.15 8.79
CA LEU A 35 -11.57 -10.27 8.66
C LEU A 35 -12.04 -10.13 7.21
N ASP A 36 -11.49 -9.18 6.47
CA ASP A 36 -11.71 -8.99 5.03
C ASP A 36 -11.37 -10.26 4.25
N ALA A 37 -10.20 -10.87 4.51
CA ALA A 37 -9.81 -12.14 3.89
C ALA A 37 -10.75 -13.31 4.22
N ARG A 38 -11.55 -13.22 5.29
CA ARG A 38 -12.57 -14.20 5.69
C ARG A 38 -13.98 -13.83 5.21
N GLY A 39 -14.14 -12.72 4.47
CA GLY A 39 -15.44 -12.21 4.02
C GLY A 39 -16.28 -11.53 5.11
N SER A 40 -15.72 -11.27 6.29
CA SER A 40 -16.40 -10.60 7.39
C SER A 40 -16.32 -9.07 7.23
N TYR A 41 -16.88 -8.57 6.13
CA TYR A 41 -16.62 -7.21 5.67
C TYR A 41 -17.14 -6.11 6.61
N THR A 42 -18.33 -6.29 7.21
CA THR A 42 -18.91 -5.31 8.14
C THR A 42 -18.05 -5.14 9.39
N GLU A 43 -17.50 -6.23 9.92
CA GLU A 43 -16.63 -6.17 11.10
C GLU A 43 -15.26 -5.59 10.76
N ALA A 44 -14.73 -5.89 9.57
CA ALA A 44 -13.51 -5.26 9.06
C ALA A 44 -13.67 -3.73 8.94
N GLU A 45 -14.80 -3.27 8.38
CA GLU A 45 -15.12 -1.85 8.26
C GLU A 45 -15.20 -1.18 9.63
N ARG A 46 -15.84 -1.83 10.61
CA ARG A 46 -15.94 -1.35 11.98
C ARG A 46 -14.57 -1.15 12.61
N LEU A 47 -13.64 -2.10 12.46
CA LEU A 47 -12.27 -1.97 12.99
C LEU A 47 -11.48 -0.86 12.30
N LEU A 48 -11.65 -0.68 10.99
CA LEU A 48 -11.00 0.42 10.26
C LEU A 48 -11.55 1.79 10.68
N GLN A 49 -12.85 1.89 10.96
CA GLN A 49 -13.43 3.12 11.50
C GLN A 49 -12.90 3.42 12.91
N GLN A 50 -12.80 2.40 13.77
CA GLN A 50 -12.15 2.55 15.08
C GLN A 50 -10.70 3.01 14.97
N ALA A 51 -9.95 2.50 13.99
CA ALA A 51 -8.57 2.94 13.75
C ALA A 51 -8.51 4.39 13.23
N LEU A 52 -9.48 4.81 12.42
CA LEU A 52 -9.59 6.20 11.95
C LEU A 52 -9.95 7.17 13.07
N ASP A 53 -10.77 6.77 14.04
CA ASP A 53 -11.13 7.62 15.19
C ASP A 53 -9.92 7.91 16.11
N LEU A 54 -8.83 7.14 15.98
CA LEU A 54 -7.58 7.34 16.72
C LEU A 54 -6.58 8.27 16.01
N VAL A 55 -6.83 8.66 14.77
CA VAL A 55 -5.95 9.54 13.99
C VAL A 55 -6.71 10.79 13.57
N ASP A 56 -6.02 11.94 13.52
CA ASP A 56 -6.63 13.17 13.06
C ASP A 56 -6.68 13.20 11.52
N PRO A 57 -7.88 13.19 10.88
CA PRO A 57 -7.98 13.25 9.42
C PRO A 57 -7.53 14.59 8.83
N ALA A 58 -7.39 15.64 9.65
CA ALA A 58 -6.86 16.94 9.22
C ALA A 58 -5.33 16.96 9.15
N VAL A 59 -4.65 15.94 9.68
CA VAL A 59 -3.18 15.83 9.68
C VAL A 59 -2.74 14.72 8.72
N PRO A 60 -2.26 15.07 7.51
CA PRO A 60 -1.74 14.09 6.56
C PRO A 60 -0.62 13.25 7.19
N SER A 61 -0.79 11.93 7.19
CA SER A 61 0.21 11.00 7.74
C SER A 61 0.29 9.71 6.93
N PRO A 62 1.44 9.02 6.93
CA PRO A 62 1.58 7.70 6.32
C PRO A 62 0.56 6.68 6.85
N THR A 63 0.23 6.78 8.14
CA THR A 63 -0.78 5.95 8.81
C THR A 63 -2.17 6.18 8.24
N LEU A 64 -2.58 7.45 8.07
CA LEU A 64 -3.87 7.81 7.51
C LEU A 64 -4.02 7.30 6.06
N ALA A 65 -2.98 7.46 5.25
CA ALA A 65 -2.98 6.95 3.88
C ALA A 65 -3.15 5.42 3.81
N SER A 66 -2.45 4.67 4.69
CA SER A 66 -2.55 3.21 4.78
C SER A 66 -3.95 2.73 5.24
N LEU A 67 -4.58 3.44 6.18
CA LEU A 67 -5.95 3.15 6.61
C LEU A 67 -6.96 3.34 5.48
N TRP A 68 -6.87 4.46 4.75
CA TRP A 68 -7.75 4.71 3.60
C TRP A 68 -7.52 3.73 2.47
N ASN A 69 -6.27 3.37 2.16
CA ASN A 69 -6.02 2.32 1.16
C ASN A 69 -6.63 0.97 1.59
N THR A 70 -6.51 0.62 2.87
CA THR A 70 -7.13 -0.62 3.41
C THR A 70 -8.66 -0.58 3.33
N LEU A 71 -9.30 0.57 3.58
CA LEU A 71 -10.74 0.76 3.34
C LEU A 71 -11.11 0.62 1.86
N GLY A 72 -10.29 1.16 0.96
CA GLY A 72 -10.48 1.00 -0.48
C GLY A 72 -10.45 -0.47 -0.92
N GLU A 73 -9.49 -1.25 -0.40
CA GLU A 73 -9.40 -2.69 -0.68
C GLU A 73 -10.63 -3.45 -0.19
N LEU A 74 -11.09 -3.14 1.03
CA LEU A 74 -12.30 -3.71 1.60
C LEU A 74 -13.53 -3.42 0.74
N TYR A 75 -13.71 -2.17 0.31
CA TYR A 75 -14.82 -1.77 -0.56
C TYR A 75 -14.74 -2.44 -1.94
N LEU A 76 -13.53 -2.63 -2.46
CA LEU A 76 -13.30 -3.37 -3.69
C LEU A 76 -13.72 -4.83 -3.56
N HIS A 77 -13.44 -5.49 -2.43
CA HIS A 77 -13.90 -6.86 -2.16
C HIS A 77 -15.42 -6.96 -1.97
N MET A 78 -16.06 -5.93 -1.43
CA MET A 78 -17.53 -5.82 -1.40
C MET A 78 -18.14 -5.53 -2.79
N GLY A 79 -17.34 -5.27 -3.82
CA GLY A 79 -17.81 -4.88 -5.16
C GLY A 79 -18.28 -3.42 -5.26
N LYS A 80 -18.07 -2.61 -4.22
CA LYS A 80 -18.45 -1.19 -4.16
C LYS A 80 -17.37 -0.32 -4.82
N LEU A 81 -17.33 -0.33 -6.16
CA LEU A 81 -16.24 0.29 -6.93
C LEU A 81 -16.10 1.80 -6.69
N ASP A 82 -17.20 2.55 -6.60
CA ASP A 82 -17.17 4.01 -6.39
C ASP A 82 -16.58 4.38 -5.02
N GLY A 83 -16.95 3.64 -3.98
CA GLY A 83 -16.38 3.85 -2.65
C GLY A 83 -14.92 3.39 -2.58
N ALA A 84 -14.55 2.33 -3.30
CA ALA A 84 -13.16 1.89 -3.38
C ALA A 84 -12.27 2.97 -4.02
N GLU A 85 -12.68 3.51 -5.18
CA GLU A 85 -12.01 4.60 -5.87
C GLU A 85 -11.82 5.81 -4.96
N HIS A 86 -12.89 6.28 -4.31
CA HIS A 86 -12.84 7.41 -3.38
C HIS A 86 -11.75 7.25 -2.31
N TRP A 87 -11.67 6.07 -1.71
CA TRP A 87 -10.69 5.80 -0.65
C TRP A 87 -9.27 5.68 -1.17
N PHE A 88 -9.07 5.10 -2.36
CA PHE A 88 -7.75 5.04 -2.99
C PHE A 88 -7.26 6.42 -3.45
N GLU A 89 -8.14 7.29 -3.95
CA GLU A 89 -7.81 8.69 -4.29
C GLU A 89 -7.33 9.46 -3.05
N LYS A 90 -8.11 9.40 -1.95
CA LYS A 90 -7.71 10.02 -0.68
C LYS A 90 -6.37 9.49 -0.16
N SER A 91 -6.15 8.19 -0.24
CA SER A 91 -4.87 7.58 0.13
C SER A 91 -3.74 8.11 -0.76
N LEU A 92 -3.93 8.16 -2.07
CA LEU A 92 -2.93 8.67 -3.02
C LEU A 92 -2.55 10.12 -2.70
N ASP A 93 -3.53 11.00 -2.47
CA ASP A 93 -3.30 12.41 -2.16
C ASP A 93 -2.44 12.58 -0.90
N VAL A 94 -2.79 11.91 0.20
CA VAL A 94 -2.01 11.97 1.45
C VAL A 94 -0.64 11.32 1.29
N SER A 95 -0.54 10.24 0.51
CA SER A 95 0.73 9.57 0.24
C SER A 95 1.69 10.48 -0.53
N ILE A 96 1.18 11.29 -1.46
CA ILE A 96 1.97 12.31 -2.17
C ILE A 96 2.46 13.38 -1.20
N ILE A 97 1.57 13.93 -0.36
CA ILE A 97 1.92 14.96 0.64
C ILE A 97 2.97 14.46 1.64
N THR A 98 2.85 13.21 2.07
CA THR A 98 3.73 12.61 3.10
C THR A 98 4.97 11.93 2.51
N HIS A 99 5.15 11.99 1.18
CA HIS A 99 6.21 11.28 0.46
C HIS A 99 6.28 9.78 0.78
N ASN A 100 5.12 9.14 1.05
CA ASN A 100 5.02 7.71 1.28
C ASN A 100 4.94 6.95 -0.05
N PHE A 101 6.09 6.76 -0.68
CA PHE A 101 6.19 6.23 -2.04
C PHE A 101 5.63 4.81 -2.23
N LYS A 102 5.75 3.97 -1.20
CA LYS A 102 5.16 2.63 -1.20
C LYS A 102 3.64 2.70 -1.31
N GLU A 103 3.04 3.63 -0.58
CA GLU A 103 1.60 3.82 -0.58
C GLU A 103 1.12 4.50 -1.88
N ILE A 104 1.86 5.48 -2.41
CA ILE A 104 1.61 6.06 -3.75
C ILE A 104 1.49 4.96 -4.81
N THR A 105 2.45 4.03 -4.83
CA THR A 105 2.47 2.93 -5.80
C THR A 105 1.29 1.99 -5.60
N THR A 106 1.01 1.63 -4.35
CA THR A 106 -0.10 0.73 -4.00
C THR A 106 -1.45 1.33 -4.38
N SER A 107 -1.70 2.59 -4.03
CA SER A 107 -2.95 3.30 -4.33
C SER A 107 -3.15 3.49 -5.84
N ARG A 108 -2.09 3.77 -6.61
CA ARG A 108 -2.15 3.80 -8.09
C ARG A 108 -2.48 2.45 -8.70
N GLU A 109 -1.85 1.36 -8.22
CA GLU A 109 -2.16 0.00 -8.68
C GLU A 109 -3.62 -0.36 -8.38
N ASN A 110 -4.10 0.01 -7.21
CA ASN A 110 -5.47 -0.25 -6.76
C ASN A 110 -6.50 0.57 -7.57
N LEU A 111 -6.27 1.86 -7.82
CA LEU A 111 -7.09 2.67 -8.73
C LEU A 111 -7.10 2.07 -10.14
N ALA A 112 -5.94 1.69 -10.67
CA ALA A 112 -5.86 1.05 -11.98
C ALA A 112 -6.67 -0.27 -12.02
N ARG A 113 -6.71 -1.02 -10.92
CA ARG A 113 -7.55 -2.23 -10.79
C ARG A 113 -9.04 -1.88 -10.82
N VAL A 114 -9.48 -0.83 -10.13
CA VAL A 114 -10.89 -0.36 -10.17
C VAL A 114 -11.29 -0.01 -11.61
N HIS A 115 -10.51 0.81 -12.30
CA HIS A 115 -10.79 1.19 -13.69
C HIS A 115 -10.75 0.02 -14.66
N ARG A 116 -9.89 -0.99 -14.44
CA ARG A 116 -9.92 -2.23 -15.23
C ARG A 116 -11.23 -2.99 -15.06
N ILE A 117 -11.77 -3.08 -13.85
CA ILE A 117 -13.07 -3.72 -13.59
C ILE A 117 -14.19 -2.96 -14.31
N ARG A 118 -14.09 -1.62 -14.39
CA ARG A 118 -15.01 -0.77 -15.17
C ARG A 118 -14.75 -0.76 -16.68
N SER A 119 -13.80 -1.55 -17.20
CA SER A 119 -13.38 -1.55 -18.61
C SER A 119 -12.78 -0.22 -19.11
N GLU A 120 -12.33 0.66 -18.20
CA GLU A 120 -11.70 1.94 -18.50
C GLU A 120 -10.18 1.78 -18.67
N LEU A 121 -9.77 0.98 -19.65
CA LEU A 121 -8.37 0.53 -19.80
C LEU A 121 -7.36 1.67 -20.00
N LEU A 122 -7.76 2.76 -20.68
CA LEU A 122 -6.90 3.92 -20.87
C LEU A 122 -6.60 4.65 -19.55
N LYS A 123 -7.62 4.85 -18.70
CA LYS A 123 -7.44 5.43 -17.36
C LYS A 123 -6.56 4.55 -16.49
N ALA A 124 -6.82 3.24 -16.49
CA ALA A 124 -6.00 2.28 -15.76
C ALA A 124 -4.52 2.32 -16.16
N LYS A 125 -4.24 2.43 -17.47
CA LYS A 125 -2.87 2.56 -17.98
C LYS A 125 -2.24 3.90 -17.57
N ALA A 126 -2.99 5.00 -17.64
CA ALA A 126 -2.51 6.31 -17.22
C ALA A 126 -2.12 6.33 -15.73
N LEU A 127 -2.93 5.74 -14.86
CA LEU A 127 -2.64 5.64 -13.42
C LEU A 127 -1.37 4.84 -13.11
N LYS A 128 -1.14 3.74 -13.84
CA LYS A 128 0.12 2.99 -13.73
C LYS A 128 1.35 3.80 -14.14
N MET A 129 1.17 4.80 -15.00
CA MET A 129 2.25 5.66 -15.52
C MET A 129 2.34 7.03 -14.83
N LEU A 130 1.46 7.35 -13.88
CA LEU A 130 1.43 8.66 -13.21
C LEU A 130 2.77 8.98 -12.53
N GLY A 131 3.43 10.09 -12.86
CA GLY A 131 4.77 10.40 -12.31
C GLY A 131 5.94 9.70 -13.01
N ALA A 132 5.71 8.85 -14.02
CA ALA A 132 6.80 8.41 -14.89
C ALA A 132 7.33 9.58 -15.78
N PRO A 133 8.62 9.58 -16.15
CA PRO A 133 9.63 8.57 -15.81
C PRO A 133 10.25 8.77 -14.41
N ASP A 134 9.93 9.86 -13.73
CA ASP A 134 10.74 10.39 -12.63
C ASP A 134 10.29 10.05 -11.22
N ASP A 135 9.13 9.49 -10.94
CA ASP A 135 8.69 9.28 -9.57
C ASP A 135 8.15 7.85 -9.42
N MET A 136 9.00 6.88 -9.79
CA MET A 136 8.63 5.47 -9.90
C MET A 136 9.33 4.62 -8.85
N CYS A 137 8.59 3.70 -8.24
CA CYS A 137 9.13 2.74 -7.29
C CYS A 137 9.40 1.39 -7.94
N CYS A 138 10.35 0.66 -7.37
CA CYS A 138 10.53 -0.75 -7.68
C CYS A 138 9.27 -1.54 -7.28
N SER A 139 8.72 -2.33 -8.19
CA SER A 139 7.53 -3.16 -7.94
C SER A 139 7.80 -4.29 -6.94
N ASN A 140 9.07 -4.63 -6.69
CA ASN A 140 9.44 -5.53 -5.60
C ASN A 140 9.21 -4.86 -4.25
N HIS A 141 8.20 -5.34 -3.51
CA HIS A 141 7.85 -4.84 -2.18
C HIS A 141 8.93 -5.00 -1.11
N ALA A 142 9.92 -5.87 -1.31
CA ALA A 142 11.07 -6.03 -0.44
C ALA A 142 12.21 -5.06 -0.79
N CYS A 143 12.11 -4.33 -1.90
CA CYS A 143 13.12 -3.38 -2.31
C CYS A 143 13.13 -2.18 -1.36
N ALA A 144 14.27 -1.96 -0.71
CA ALA A 144 14.49 -0.79 0.14
C ALA A 144 14.80 0.49 -0.66
N LYS A 145 14.99 0.38 -1.98
CA LYS A 145 15.19 1.56 -2.83
C LYS A 145 13.84 2.27 -2.97
N GLY A 146 13.81 3.52 -2.52
CA GLY A 146 12.62 4.36 -2.56
C GLY A 146 12.29 4.82 -3.97
N LEU A 147 11.99 6.11 -4.13
CA LEU A 147 11.69 6.70 -5.42
C LEU A 147 12.93 6.70 -6.32
N LEU A 148 12.79 6.18 -7.52
CA LEU A 148 13.86 6.04 -8.49
C LEU A 148 13.61 6.98 -9.66
N ARG A 149 14.70 7.52 -10.21
CA ARG A 149 14.69 8.33 -11.42
C ARG A 149 15.23 7.52 -12.59
N SER A 150 14.80 7.85 -13.80
CA SER A 150 15.41 7.32 -15.02
C SER A 150 16.82 7.92 -15.15
N PRO A 151 17.90 7.11 -15.07
CA PRO A 151 18.03 5.86 -15.83
C PRO A 151 18.00 4.56 -15.02
N ASP A 152 17.78 4.59 -13.70
CA ASP A 152 17.95 3.41 -12.84
C ASP A 152 16.79 2.40 -12.89
N LEU A 153 15.73 2.71 -13.65
CA LEU A 153 14.50 1.93 -13.72
C LEU A 153 14.39 1.17 -15.03
N SER A 154 14.33 -0.15 -14.93
CA SER A 154 13.87 -1.03 -15.99
C SER A 154 12.35 -1.21 -15.94
N ILE A 155 11.71 -1.31 -17.10
CA ILE A 155 10.26 -1.56 -17.21
C ILE A 155 10.06 -3.01 -17.65
N CYS A 156 9.10 -3.70 -17.04
CA CYS A 156 8.70 -5.04 -17.47
C CYS A 156 8.25 -5.01 -18.93
N GLY A 157 8.97 -5.71 -19.81
CA GLY A 157 8.70 -5.72 -21.25
C GLY A 157 7.33 -6.31 -21.65
N GLY A 158 6.72 -7.13 -20.79
CA GLY A 158 5.39 -7.70 -21.01
C GLY A 158 4.27 -6.70 -20.76
N CYS A 159 4.01 -6.38 -19.48
CA CYS A 159 2.90 -5.52 -19.11
C CYS A 159 3.16 -4.01 -19.27
N LYS A 160 4.43 -3.61 -19.39
CA LYS A 160 4.89 -2.21 -19.45
C LYS A 160 4.36 -1.32 -18.30
N GLY A 161 4.03 -1.93 -17.16
CA GLY A 161 3.43 -1.26 -16.01
C GLY A 161 4.02 -1.67 -14.66
N ALA A 162 5.08 -2.47 -14.66
CA ALA A 162 5.89 -2.75 -13.48
C ALA A 162 7.31 -2.26 -13.74
N PHE A 163 7.93 -1.68 -12.72
CA PHE A 163 9.21 -1.00 -12.80
C PHE A 163 10.18 -1.64 -11.81
N TYR A 164 11.44 -1.80 -12.16
CA TYR A 164 12.43 -2.49 -11.33
C TYR A 164 13.76 -1.77 -11.36
N CYS A 165 14.35 -1.56 -10.17
CA CYS A 165 15.68 -0.97 -10.03
C CYS A 165 16.82 -1.90 -10.47
N SER A 166 16.53 -3.19 -10.61
CA SER A 166 17.48 -4.23 -11.00
C SER A 166 16.72 -5.46 -11.49
N HIS A 167 17.39 -6.26 -12.31
CA HIS A 167 16.88 -7.56 -12.76
C HIS A 167 16.66 -8.54 -11.59
N GLU A 168 17.41 -8.41 -10.50
CA GLU A 168 17.23 -9.20 -9.27
C GLU A 168 15.87 -8.93 -8.63
N CYS A 169 15.52 -7.65 -8.43
CA CYS A 169 14.21 -7.28 -7.90
C CYS A 169 13.06 -7.78 -8.79
N GLN A 170 13.23 -7.77 -10.12
CA GLN A 170 12.25 -8.34 -11.03
C GLN A 170 12.05 -9.85 -10.82
N ARG A 171 13.15 -10.60 -10.63
CA ARG A 171 13.10 -12.04 -10.40
C ARG A 171 12.45 -12.40 -9.08
N GLU A 172 12.77 -11.66 -8.02
CA GLU A 172 12.20 -11.88 -6.68
C GLU A 172 10.69 -11.60 -6.65
N ASP A 173 10.24 -10.53 -7.32
CA ASP A 173 8.82 -10.17 -7.41
C ASP A 173 8.04 -11.08 -8.38
N TRP A 174 8.70 -11.88 -9.22
CA TRP A 174 8.07 -12.61 -10.32
C TRP A 174 6.91 -13.51 -9.88
N GLU A 175 7.02 -14.21 -8.75
CA GLU A 175 5.94 -15.07 -8.24
C GLU A 175 4.64 -14.30 -7.97
N ARG A 176 4.75 -13.05 -7.50
CA ARG A 176 3.62 -12.15 -7.30
C ARG A 176 3.19 -11.53 -8.62
N HIS A 177 4.14 -11.02 -9.39
CA HIS A 177 3.91 -10.25 -10.61
C HIS A 177 3.33 -11.05 -11.76
N LYS A 178 3.78 -12.31 -11.99
CA LYS A 178 3.42 -13.11 -13.17
C LYS A 178 1.92 -13.27 -13.39
N ARG A 179 1.14 -13.31 -12.31
CA ARG A 179 -0.34 -13.38 -12.35
C ARG A 179 -0.96 -12.11 -12.94
N ARG A 180 -0.40 -10.95 -12.60
CA ARG A 180 -0.84 -9.64 -13.10
C ARG A 180 -0.25 -9.34 -14.48
N CYS A 181 1.01 -9.73 -14.72
CA CYS A 181 1.72 -9.55 -15.99
C CYS A 181 0.95 -10.16 -17.18
N ARG A 182 0.43 -11.38 -17.02
CA ARG A 182 -0.32 -12.09 -18.09
C ARG A 182 -1.71 -11.51 -18.36
N ARG A 183 -2.35 -10.87 -17.38
CA ARG A 183 -3.68 -10.23 -17.53
C ARG A 183 -3.62 -8.90 -18.28
N ASP A 184 -2.45 -8.26 -18.33
CA ASP A 184 -2.21 -7.08 -19.15
C ASP A 184 -1.83 -7.45 -20.60
N LEU A 185 -1.65 -8.75 -20.91
CA LEU A 185 -1.27 -9.28 -22.24
C LEU A 185 -2.43 -9.99 -22.97
N ALA A 186 -3.55 -10.24 -22.30
CA ALA A 186 -4.73 -10.82 -22.95
C ALA A 186 -5.60 -9.69 -23.53
N PRO A 187 -5.80 -9.60 -24.86
CA PRO A 187 -7.01 -8.97 -25.36
C PRO A 187 -8.17 -9.89 -24.94
N ASP A 188 -9.09 -9.34 -24.16
CA ASP A 188 -10.44 -9.82 -23.85
C ASP A 188 -10.67 -11.34 -23.84
N ALA A 189 -10.76 -11.93 -22.64
CA ALA A 189 -11.47 -13.20 -22.47
C ALA A 189 -12.83 -12.89 -21.83
N VAL A 190 -13.86 -13.05 -22.67
CA VAL A 190 -15.30 -13.13 -22.35
C VAL A 190 -15.57 -14.12 -21.22
#